data_AF-A0ABD6I6P3-F1
#
_entry.id   AF-A0ABD6I6P3-F1
#
_cell.length_a   1.000
_cell.length_b   1.000
_cell.length_c   1.000
_cell.angle_alpha   90.00
_cell.angle_beta   90.00
_cell.angle_gamma   90.00
#
_symmetry.space_group_name_H-M   'P 1'
#
loop_
_entity.id
_entity.type
_entity.pdbx_description
1 polymer ?
#
loop_
_entity_poly.entity_id
_entity_poly.type
_entity_poly.pdbx_seq_one_letter_code
_entity_poly.pdbx_strand_id
1 'polypeptide(L)'
;MSDLYEYLNAKKGKAYFDDQIKPFSLISLYPDIDTSRKLRGNSRTTGDADKDVQDAIIDMIITIAVRYGLSYKEISYILLTTKVESGFNPDAAAGTTSAAGLAQGTVGFIKDALTQSEDILGFQLDLRNEEVFDAEKGCYAVIYSFLLNKSKVMESYTSDQSEYWEWLYLLHHDGAYSLGKYLDGTRKKSADGKKWALYITKHLSVVEGLLKNTEVNTKFKLSTGNNTAFKNKNYIAAISPFPSSTCPNLVSDYEKSLVFITGVTDENGMTESVNAIAGSEIVFTILADNYKELAKATGGKDTDEKHKTLTYTVKKGDTLSAIAKSHGVSVEKLARVNKIHNVNMLRVGTKLKIPVGNQNHGYVSRYVSEQTKKEILKNVGVENANAKAAIEYSRSHIVLPKGSKSADSEKKDNVIHIKTTTTDKSVNSRTGKEPEKHQTDTQGTSKKIETNADFVPVLIFDKGNSDKNRVSSKTKEILINIAKSAGIHKVHITSTLRTPLEQAQAMYSNAKNLGVDSQHHYKPAGWKVIQAGVAAGIEDRNKAIQAMVDEINTLMSDGQVVSRHCVSEEIYAQRNVVDISKSRMNKLAKPFDKAVKAYMKSNDDIYYISPYAYNGEPVFHLEVRQ
;
A
#
# COMPACT_ATOMS: atom_id res chain seq x y z
N MET A 1 15.24 27.57 9.09
CA MET A 1 15.57 26.19 8.68
C MET A 1 15.24 26.08 7.21
N SER A 2 16.10 25.45 6.41
CA SER A 2 15.81 25.17 4.99
C SER A 2 14.63 24.20 4.90
N ASP A 3 13.72 24.41 3.95
CA ASP A 3 12.68 23.43 3.66
C ASP A 3 13.27 22.12 3.07
N LEU A 4 12.45 21.06 2.96
CA LEU A 4 12.89 19.76 2.45
C LEU A 4 13.58 19.86 1.07
N TYR A 5 13.04 20.68 0.18
CA TYR A 5 13.52 20.81 -1.20
C TYR A 5 14.84 21.56 -1.24
N GLU A 6 14.96 22.68 -0.53
CA GLU A 6 16.22 23.40 -0.39
C GLU A 6 17.32 22.51 0.20
N TYR A 7 16.95 21.63 1.13
CA TYR A 7 17.88 20.67 1.69
C TYR A 7 18.29 19.58 0.69
N LEU A 8 17.36 19.12 -0.16
CA LEU A 8 17.58 18.00 -1.07
C LEU A 8 18.17 18.42 -2.42
N ASN A 9 17.78 19.55 -3.00
CA ASN A 9 18.21 19.96 -4.33
C ASN A 9 19.73 19.89 -4.45
N ALA A 10 20.20 19.24 -5.51
CA ALA A 10 21.59 19.03 -5.79
C ALA A 10 22.12 20.15 -6.69
N LYS A 11 23.37 20.51 -6.47
CA LYS A 11 24.14 21.34 -7.40
C LYS A 11 24.70 20.45 -8.49
N LYS A 12 24.89 21.02 -9.69
CA LYS A 12 25.60 20.36 -10.79
C LYS A 12 26.95 19.80 -10.31
N GLY A 13 27.17 18.52 -10.56
CA GLY A 13 28.43 17.83 -10.30
C GLY A 13 29.51 18.16 -11.34
N LYS A 14 30.62 17.41 -11.28
CA LYS A 14 31.66 17.50 -12.30
C LYS A 14 31.29 16.61 -13.49
N ALA A 15 31.43 17.14 -14.70
CA ALA A 15 31.34 16.34 -15.91
C ALA A 15 32.56 15.42 -16.04
N TYR A 16 32.38 14.30 -16.74
CA TYR A 16 33.50 13.43 -17.12
C TYR A 16 34.30 14.07 -18.26
N PHE A 17 35.61 13.88 -18.24
CA PHE A 17 36.47 14.21 -19.38
C PHE A 17 36.35 13.13 -20.47
N ASP A 18 36.64 13.50 -21.72
CA ASP A 18 36.49 12.60 -22.88
C ASP A 18 37.28 11.28 -22.73
N ASP A 19 38.46 11.33 -22.11
CA ASP A 19 39.32 10.17 -21.86
C ASP A 19 38.76 9.22 -20.76
N GLN A 20 37.87 9.73 -19.91
CA GLN A 20 37.17 8.97 -18.89
C GLN A 20 35.94 8.24 -19.45
N ILE A 21 35.34 8.76 -20.53
CA ILE A 21 34.12 8.23 -21.12
C ILE A 21 34.44 6.94 -21.88
N LYS A 22 33.85 5.83 -21.41
CA LYS A 22 34.02 4.52 -22.03
C LYS A 22 33.00 4.32 -23.17
N PRO A 23 33.36 3.57 -24.23
CA PRO A 23 32.46 3.34 -25.37
C PRO A 23 31.13 2.66 -25.01
N PHE A 24 31.12 1.85 -23.93
CA PHE A 24 29.91 1.20 -23.44
C PHE A 24 29.09 2.06 -22.47
N SER A 25 29.59 3.24 -22.10
CA SER A 25 28.85 4.14 -21.21
C SER A 25 27.66 4.75 -21.95
N LEU A 26 26.60 5.07 -21.23
CA LEU A 26 25.43 5.66 -21.86
C LEU A 26 25.63 7.12 -22.25
N ILE A 27 26.68 7.78 -21.75
CA ILE A 27 27.14 9.07 -22.33
C ILE A 27 27.57 8.86 -23.79
N SER A 28 28.33 7.79 -24.07
CA SER A 28 28.81 7.51 -25.44
C SER A 28 27.71 6.94 -26.33
N LEU A 29 26.81 6.11 -25.80
CA LEU A 29 25.76 5.46 -26.58
C LEU A 29 24.55 6.37 -26.86
N TYR A 30 24.25 7.28 -25.94
CA TYR A 30 23.12 8.22 -26.02
C TYR A 30 23.59 9.63 -25.61
N PRO A 31 24.45 10.28 -26.40
CA PRO A 31 25.06 11.56 -26.04
C PRO A 31 24.04 12.70 -25.96
N ASP A 32 22.99 12.65 -26.78
CA ASP A 32 21.98 13.69 -26.87
C ASP A 32 20.90 13.54 -25.79
N ILE A 33 20.45 14.68 -25.25
CA ILE A 33 19.29 14.75 -24.36
C ILE A 33 18.03 14.94 -25.19
N ASP A 34 17.03 14.07 -24.99
CA ASP A 34 15.70 14.27 -25.56
C ASP A 34 15.03 15.52 -24.97
N THR A 35 15.04 16.60 -25.74
CA THR A 35 14.48 17.91 -25.36
C THR A 35 12.95 17.98 -25.42
N SER A 36 12.29 16.96 -25.99
CA SER A 36 10.83 16.88 -26.01
C SER A 36 10.25 16.53 -24.63
N ARG A 37 11.02 15.83 -23.78
CA ARG A 37 10.61 15.49 -22.41
C ARG A 37 10.65 16.71 -21.50
N LYS A 38 9.54 16.96 -20.79
CA LYS A 38 9.45 18.04 -19.79
C LYS A 38 10.35 17.79 -18.57
N LEU A 39 10.45 16.54 -18.13
CA LEU A 39 11.28 16.13 -16.99
C LEU A 39 12.60 15.55 -17.53
N ARG A 40 13.60 16.41 -17.68
CA ARG A 40 14.92 16.07 -18.22
C ARG A 40 16.03 16.85 -17.53
N GLY A 41 17.27 16.36 -17.63
CA GLY A 41 18.47 17.11 -17.30
C GLY A 41 18.89 18.08 -18.41
N ASN A 42 19.78 19.02 -18.07
CA ASN A 42 20.47 19.83 -19.07
C ASN A 42 21.70 19.13 -19.69
N SER A 43 22.19 18.07 -19.03
CA SER A 43 23.22 17.17 -19.53
C SER A 43 23.16 15.81 -18.81
N ARG A 44 24.11 14.92 -19.14
CA ARG A 44 24.34 13.64 -18.43
C ARG A 44 24.96 13.79 -17.04
N THR A 45 25.25 15.02 -16.59
CA THR A 45 25.92 15.29 -15.31
C THR A 45 24.94 15.21 -14.14
N THR A 46 25.33 14.55 -13.05
CA THR A 46 24.56 14.54 -11.80
C THR A 46 24.20 15.96 -11.33
N GLY A 47 22.95 16.16 -10.87
CA GLY A 47 22.46 17.44 -10.35
C GLY A 47 22.28 18.56 -11.38
N ASP A 48 22.39 18.28 -12.68
CA ASP A 48 22.30 19.28 -13.75
C ASP A 48 20.87 19.54 -14.26
N ALA A 49 19.86 18.94 -13.62
CA ALA A 49 18.46 19.24 -13.91
C ALA A 49 18.04 20.54 -13.22
N ASP A 50 17.15 21.31 -13.87
CA ASP A 50 16.58 22.52 -13.30
C ASP A 50 15.88 22.24 -11.96
N LYS A 51 15.83 23.24 -11.07
CA LYS A 51 15.22 23.09 -9.74
C LYS A 51 13.79 22.58 -9.79
N ASP A 52 12.96 23.10 -10.71
CA ASP A 52 11.58 22.65 -10.89
C ASP A 52 11.50 21.18 -11.35
N VAL A 53 12.49 20.68 -12.10
CA VAL A 53 12.58 19.26 -12.47
C VAL A 53 12.98 18.43 -11.25
N GLN A 54 14.01 18.84 -10.51
CA GLN A 54 14.42 18.14 -9.29
C GLN A 54 13.28 18.04 -8.27
N ASP A 55 12.54 19.13 -8.05
CA ASP A 55 11.37 19.18 -7.17
C ASP A 55 10.29 18.20 -7.64
N ALA A 56 10.01 18.15 -8.94
CA ALA A 56 9.04 17.20 -9.50
C ALA A 56 9.47 15.72 -9.34
N ILE A 57 10.77 15.42 -9.41
CA ILE A 57 11.29 14.08 -9.10
C ILE A 57 11.16 13.75 -7.61
N ILE A 58 11.45 14.71 -6.72
CA ILE A 58 11.27 14.54 -5.27
C ILE A 58 9.80 14.23 -4.96
N ASP A 59 8.88 15.00 -5.52
CA ASP A 59 7.44 14.79 -5.39
C ASP A 59 7.01 13.40 -5.85
N MET A 60 7.57 12.95 -6.99
CA MET A 60 7.36 11.62 -7.56
C MET A 60 7.80 10.48 -6.65
N ILE A 61 8.99 10.60 -6.10
CA ILE A 61 9.52 9.60 -5.17
C ILE A 61 8.64 9.55 -3.91
N ILE A 62 8.31 10.69 -3.32
CA ILE A 62 7.45 10.75 -2.12
C ILE A 62 6.13 10.04 -2.39
N THR A 63 5.43 10.42 -3.46
CA THR A 63 4.09 9.86 -3.73
C THR A 63 4.14 8.36 -4.02
N ILE A 64 5.08 7.89 -4.86
CA ILE A 64 5.18 6.46 -5.16
C ILE A 64 5.54 5.70 -3.87
N ALA A 65 6.53 6.17 -3.11
CA ALA A 65 6.96 5.50 -1.89
C ALA A 65 5.87 5.43 -0.81
N VAL A 66 5.11 6.52 -0.61
CA VAL A 66 3.92 6.57 0.25
C VAL A 66 2.92 5.48 -0.17
N ARG A 67 2.65 5.35 -1.48
CA ARG A 67 1.70 4.37 -2.01
C ARG A 67 2.17 2.91 -1.88
N TYR A 68 3.49 2.69 -1.79
CA TYR A 68 4.07 1.39 -1.43
C TYR A 68 4.07 1.11 0.09
N GLY A 69 3.52 2.04 0.89
CA GLY A 69 3.42 1.93 2.35
C GLY A 69 4.77 2.08 3.06
N LEU A 70 5.68 2.88 2.49
CA LEU A 70 6.99 3.13 3.09
C LEU A 70 6.91 4.17 4.21
N SER A 71 7.69 3.96 5.27
CA SER A 71 7.80 4.88 6.39
C SER A 71 8.51 6.19 6.00
N TYR A 72 8.36 7.25 6.80
CA TYR A 72 9.04 8.52 6.56
C TYR A 72 10.56 8.38 6.47
N LYS A 73 11.13 7.52 7.33
CA LYS A 73 12.57 7.25 7.35
C LYS A 73 13.02 6.54 6.07
N GLU A 74 12.22 5.63 5.54
CA GLU A 74 12.52 4.92 4.28
C GLU A 74 12.37 5.83 3.06
N ILE A 75 11.34 6.68 3.03
CA ILE A 75 11.18 7.71 1.99
C ILE A 75 12.39 8.65 2.00
N SER A 76 12.80 9.10 3.18
CA SER A 76 13.97 9.97 3.37
C SER A 76 15.26 9.31 2.89
N TYR A 77 15.40 8.01 3.14
CA TYR A 77 16.52 7.22 2.66
C TYR A 77 16.57 7.20 1.12
N ILE A 78 15.44 6.89 0.46
CA ILE A 78 15.33 6.84 -1.01
C ILE A 78 15.65 8.20 -1.63
N LEU A 79 15.15 9.30 -1.03
CA LEU A 79 15.44 10.65 -1.47
C LEU A 79 16.94 10.97 -1.37
N LEU A 80 17.58 10.61 -0.25
CA LEU A 80 19.02 10.81 -0.05
C LEU A 80 19.86 9.94 -1.00
N THR A 81 19.46 8.70 -1.25
CA THR A 81 20.11 7.85 -2.27
C THR A 81 20.00 8.49 -3.65
N THR A 82 18.81 8.91 -4.07
CA THR A 82 18.62 9.57 -5.39
C THR A 82 19.47 10.84 -5.51
N LYS A 83 19.53 11.64 -4.44
CA LYS A 83 20.39 12.83 -4.38
C LYS A 83 21.86 12.49 -4.63
N VAL A 84 22.36 11.43 -4.00
CA VAL A 84 23.76 10.99 -4.13
C VAL A 84 24.04 10.47 -5.53
N GLU A 85 23.17 9.61 -6.05
CA GLU A 85 23.40 8.90 -7.31
C GLU A 85 23.27 9.81 -8.54
N SER A 86 22.19 10.58 -8.62
CA SER A 86 21.85 11.35 -9.82
C SER A 86 21.65 12.84 -9.56
N GLY A 87 21.63 13.27 -8.31
CA GLY A 87 21.27 14.64 -7.96
C GLY A 87 19.86 15.00 -8.46
N PHE A 88 18.96 14.02 -8.51
CA PHE A 88 17.63 14.14 -9.11
C PHE A 88 17.61 14.52 -10.60
N ASN A 89 18.72 14.30 -11.32
CA ASN A 89 18.76 14.42 -12.76
C ASN A 89 18.36 13.07 -13.42
N PRO A 90 17.20 12.97 -14.09
CA PRO A 90 16.78 11.73 -14.73
C PRO A 90 17.69 11.31 -15.89
N ASP A 91 18.45 12.24 -16.46
CA ASP A 91 19.39 11.99 -17.54
C ASP A 91 20.83 11.68 -17.08
N ALA A 92 21.08 11.65 -15.76
CA ALA A 92 22.43 11.40 -15.24
C ALA A 92 23.01 10.07 -15.76
N ALA A 93 24.27 10.08 -16.20
CA ALA A 93 24.98 8.87 -16.60
C ALA A 93 26.46 8.94 -16.21
N ALA A 94 27.02 7.79 -15.81
CA ALA A 94 28.43 7.66 -15.53
C ALA A 94 29.23 7.50 -16.83
N GLY A 95 30.38 8.16 -16.94
CA GLY A 95 31.30 7.97 -18.07
C GLY A 95 32.14 6.69 -17.96
N THR A 96 32.41 6.23 -16.73
CA THR A 96 33.32 5.11 -16.48
C THR A 96 32.63 3.73 -16.39
N THR A 97 31.30 3.71 -16.29
CA THR A 97 30.48 2.50 -16.16
C THR A 97 29.25 2.59 -17.07
N SER A 98 28.35 1.60 -17.00
CA SER A 98 27.04 1.66 -17.67
C SER A 98 25.93 2.22 -16.78
N ALA A 99 26.27 2.77 -15.61
CA ALA A 99 25.31 3.33 -14.66
C ALA A 99 24.61 4.58 -15.25
N ALA A 100 23.28 4.61 -15.19
CA ALA A 100 22.48 5.72 -15.72
C ALA A 100 21.12 5.89 -15.04
N GLY A 101 20.48 7.02 -15.30
CA GLY A 101 19.17 7.39 -14.78
C GLY A 101 19.19 7.77 -13.30
N LEU A 102 18.00 7.96 -12.72
CA LEU A 102 17.84 8.38 -11.33
C LEU A 102 18.49 7.42 -10.32
N ALA A 103 18.46 6.12 -10.63
CA ALA A 103 19.01 5.06 -9.79
C ALA A 103 20.48 4.70 -10.12
N GLN A 104 21.11 5.38 -11.09
CA GLN A 104 22.43 5.00 -11.62
C GLN A 104 22.52 3.49 -11.90
N GLY A 105 21.46 2.94 -12.51
CA GLY A 105 21.32 1.52 -12.77
C GLY A 105 22.31 1.05 -13.82
N THR A 106 23.13 0.06 -13.50
CA THR A 106 24.00 -0.62 -14.48
C THR A 106 23.20 -1.58 -15.35
N VAL A 107 23.80 -2.10 -16.42
CA VAL A 107 23.19 -3.15 -17.27
C VAL A 107 22.71 -4.36 -16.45
N GLY A 108 23.45 -4.75 -15.41
CA GLY A 108 23.03 -5.83 -14.50
C GLY A 108 21.76 -5.48 -13.75
N PHE A 109 21.70 -4.28 -13.18
CA PHE A 109 20.51 -3.78 -12.50
C PHE A 109 19.29 -3.69 -13.44
N ILE A 110 19.47 -3.21 -14.66
CA ILE A 110 18.40 -3.11 -15.67
C ILE A 110 17.83 -4.50 -15.99
N LYS A 111 18.69 -5.52 -16.09
CA LYS A 111 18.27 -6.92 -16.30
C LYS A 111 17.48 -7.46 -15.10
N ASP A 112 17.93 -7.16 -13.88
CA ASP A 112 17.24 -7.58 -12.67
C ASP A 112 15.87 -6.89 -12.55
N ALA A 113 15.79 -5.59 -12.81
CA ALA A 113 14.54 -4.84 -12.83
C ALA A 113 13.54 -5.44 -13.84
N LEU A 114 13.99 -5.72 -15.06
CA LEU A 114 13.15 -6.30 -16.10
C LEU A 114 12.57 -7.68 -15.72
N THR A 115 13.27 -8.44 -14.88
CA THR A 115 12.90 -9.83 -14.55
C THR A 115 12.23 -9.98 -13.19
N GLN A 116 12.52 -9.11 -12.22
CA GLN A 116 12.09 -9.27 -10.82
C GLN A 116 11.16 -8.17 -10.33
N SER A 117 11.00 -7.06 -11.07
CA SER A 117 10.15 -5.97 -10.60
C SER A 117 8.67 -6.36 -10.54
N GLU A 118 8.21 -7.35 -11.29
CA GLU A 118 6.81 -7.78 -11.24
C GLU A 118 6.45 -8.29 -9.85
N ASP A 119 7.34 -9.06 -9.21
CA ASP A 119 7.15 -9.57 -7.84
C ASP A 119 7.28 -8.48 -6.77
N ILE A 120 8.05 -7.42 -7.04
CA ILE A 120 8.37 -6.38 -6.06
C ILE A 120 7.45 -5.15 -6.18
N LEU A 121 7.24 -4.68 -7.40
CA LEU A 121 6.46 -3.50 -7.75
C LEU A 121 5.03 -3.84 -8.19
N GLY A 122 4.76 -5.08 -8.62
CA GLY A 122 3.47 -5.50 -9.20
C GLY A 122 3.38 -5.31 -10.72
N PHE A 123 4.47 -4.89 -11.38
CA PHE A 123 4.55 -4.75 -12.83
C PHE A 123 6.00 -4.86 -13.33
N GLN A 124 6.17 -5.18 -14.61
CA GLN A 124 7.48 -5.25 -15.25
C GLN A 124 8.04 -3.84 -15.54
N LEU A 125 9.21 -3.54 -14.98
CA LEU A 125 9.91 -2.27 -15.12
C LEU A 125 10.99 -2.41 -16.18
N ASP A 126 10.69 -1.95 -17.39
CA ASP A 126 11.62 -1.96 -18.51
C ASP A 126 12.41 -0.64 -18.60
N LEU A 127 13.71 -0.73 -18.31
CA LEU A 127 14.69 0.37 -18.29
C LEU A 127 15.75 0.21 -19.39
N ARG A 128 15.52 -0.64 -20.40
CA ARG A 128 16.53 -0.86 -21.45
C ARG A 128 16.69 0.39 -22.31
N ASN A 129 17.91 0.58 -22.82
CA ASN A 129 18.24 1.68 -23.73
C ASN A 129 17.96 3.05 -23.10
N GLU A 130 17.35 3.96 -23.86
CA GLU A 130 16.99 5.31 -23.41
C GLU A 130 15.88 5.35 -22.34
N GLU A 131 15.14 4.25 -22.14
CA GLU A 131 14.08 4.17 -21.13
C GLU A 131 14.60 4.33 -19.70
N VAL A 132 15.90 4.10 -19.46
CA VAL A 132 16.55 4.38 -18.16
C VAL A 132 16.52 5.86 -17.80
N PHE A 133 16.38 6.75 -18.79
CA PHE A 133 16.31 8.19 -18.61
C PHE A 133 14.90 8.72 -18.39
N ASP A 134 13.87 7.89 -18.57
CA ASP A 134 12.50 8.29 -18.25
C ASP A 134 12.37 8.60 -16.76
N ALA A 135 11.84 9.77 -16.44
CA ALA A 135 11.76 10.28 -15.07
C ALA A 135 10.92 9.39 -14.16
N GLU A 136 9.76 8.93 -14.65
CA GLU A 136 8.84 8.12 -13.86
C GLU A 136 9.39 6.71 -13.64
N LYS A 137 9.86 6.07 -14.71
CA LYS A 137 10.54 4.78 -14.62
C LYS A 137 11.77 4.85 -13.73
N GLY A 138 12.53 5.94 -13.80
CA GLY A 138 13.64 6.23 -12.91
C GLY A 138 13.23 6.28 -11.44
N CYS A 139 12.11 6.94 -11.10
CA CYS A 139 11.60 6.96 -9.72
C CYS A 139 11.21 5.56 -9.23
N TYR A 140 10.56 4.76 -10.09
CA TYR A 140 10.29 3.36 -9.80
C TYR A 140 11.56 2.53 -9.66
N ALA A 141 12.61 2.83 -10.42
CA ALA A 141 13.89 2.13 -10.35
C ALA A 141 14.57 2.32 -8.98
N VAL A 142 14.58 3.55 -8.42
CA VAL A 142 15.14 3.78 -7.09
C VAL A 142 14.33 3.04 -6.01
N ILE A 143 13.00 3.05 -6.12
CA ILE A 143 12.11 2.37 -5.17
C ILE A 143 12.25 0.84 -5.27
N TYR A 144 12.33 0.31 -6.48
CA TYR A 144 12.64 -1.10 -6.72
C TYR A 144 13.97 -1.51 -6.09
N SER A 145 15.03 -0.71 -6.32
CA SER A 145 16.34 -0.96 -5.73
C SER A 145 16.27 -1.00 -4.20
N PHE A 146 15.61 -0.03 -3.58
CA PHE A 146 15.41 0.00 -2.15
C PHE A 146 14.65 -1.23 -1.64
N LEU A 147 13.53 -1.60 -2.27
CA LEU A 147 12.70 -2.73 -1.84
C LEU A 147 13.42 -4.06 -2.00
N LEU A 148 14.14 -4.26 -3.12
CA LEU A 148 14.96 -5.43 -3.36
C LEU A 148 16.04 -5.55 -2.29
N ASN A 149 16.80 -4.48 -2.06
CA ASN A 149 17.88 -4.50 -1.06
C ASN A 149 17.33 -4.69 0.35
N LYS A 150 16.21 -4.03 0.69
CA LYS A 150 15.52 -4.22 1.96
C LYS A 150 15.17 -5.68 2.19
N SER A 151 14.63 -6.38 1.19
CA SER A 151 14.27 -7.79 1.33
C SER A 151 15.46 -8.65 1.77
N LYS A 152 16.65 -8.38 1.21
CA LYS A 152 17.90 -9.10 1.49
C LYS A 152 18.53 -8.70 2.82
N VAL A 153 18.63 -7.40 3.09
CA VAL A 153 19.22 -6.89 4.34
C VAL A 153 18.39 -7.36 5.54
N MET A 154 17.07 -7.46 5.40
CA MET A 154 16.17 -7.97 6.44
C MET A 154 16.33 -9.48 6.74
N GLU A 155 17.18 -10.21 6.01
CA GLU A 155 17.56 -11.57 6.36
C GLU A 155 18.58 -11.59 7.51
N SER A 156 19.35 -10.52 7.70
CA SER A 156 20.45 -10.46 8.68
C SER A 156 20.42 -9.26 9.62
N TYR A 157 19.74 -8.18 9.25
CA TYR A 157 19.72 -6.92 10.00
C TYR A 157 18.30 -6.37 10.15
N THR A 158 18.11 -5.55 11.18
CA THR A 158 16.84 -4.87 11.46
C THR A 158 16.99 -3.35 11.45
N SER A 159 15.92 -2.61 11.15
CA SER A 159 15.95 -1.16 10.87
C SER A 159 16.33 -0.23 12.05
N ASP A 160 16.40 -0.78 13.26
CA ASP A 160 16.95 -0.17 14.47
C ASP A 160 18.49 -0.20 14.50
N GLN A 161 19.13 -1.10 13.75
CA GLN A 161 20.58 -1.17 13.64
C GLN A 161 21.09 -0.15 12.61
N SER A 162 22.22 0.48 12.88
CA SER A 162 22.83 1.44 11.96
C SER A 162 23.28 0.77 10.65
N GLU A 163 23.75 -0.47 10.77
CA GLU A 163 24.26 -1.33 9.72
C GLU A 163 23.18 -1.69 8.72
N TYR A 164 21.91 -1.76 9.14
CA TYR A 164 20.79 -1.96 8.23
C TYR A 164 20.78 -0.88 7.13
N TRP A 165 20.88 0.39 7.53
CA TRP A 165 20.86 1.52 6.60
C TRP A 165 22.15 1.64 5.79
N GLU A 166 23.28 1.25 6.38
CA GLU A 166 24.56 1.15 5.66
C GLU A 166 24.48 0.09 4.55
N TRP A 167 23.98 -1.10 4.88
CA TRP A 167 23.89 -2.22 3.94
C TRP A 167 22.94 -1.96 2.80
N LEU A 168 21.83 -1.27 3.03
CA LEU A 168 20.91 -0.88 1.96
C LEU A 168 21.63 -0.11 0.83
N TYR A 169 22.59 0.76 1.17
CA TYR A 169 23.31 1.59 0.20
C TYR A 169 24.45 0.80 -0.42
N LEU A 170 25.19 0.05 0.40
CA LEU A 170 26.25 -0.82 -0.11
C LEU A 170 25.69 -1.82 -1.12
N LEU A 171 24.52 -2.41 -0.89
CA LEU A 171 23.88 -3.28 -1.87
C LEU A 171 23.36 -2.54 -3.11
N HIS A 172 22.96 -1.27 -2.98
CA HIS A 172 22.61 -0.43 -4.12
C HIS A 172 23.83 -0.19 -5.01
N HIS A 173 24.94 0.25 -4.39
CA HIS A 173 26.19 0.60 -5.06
C HIS A 173 26.93 -0.63 -5.63
N ASP A 174 27.03 -1.71 -4.86
CA ASP A 174 27.86 -2.88 -5.16
C ASP A 174 27.11 -4.04 -5.81
N GLY A 175 25.78 -3.93 -5.90
CA GLY A 175 24.85 -4.95 -6.39
C GLY A 175 24.21 -5.76 -5.28
N ALA A 176 22.90 -6.03 -5.45
CA ALA A 176 22.02 -6.60 -4.43
C ALA A 176 22.48 -7.98 -3.90
N TYR A 177 23.22 -8.76 -4.68
CA TYR A 177 23.67 -10.12 -4.32
C TYR A 177 25.04 -10.16 -3.63
N SER A 178 25.59 -9.01 -3.24
CA SER A 178 26.92 -8.92 -2.67
C SER A 178 26.99 -9.21 -1.18
N LEU A 179 25.84 -9.24 -0.46
CA LEU A 179 25.82 -9.35 1.01
C LEU A 179 26.55 -10.59 1.52
N GLY A 180 26.30 -11.76 0.92
CA GLY A 180 26.96 -13.01 1.32
C GLY A 180 28.50 -12.92 1.23
N LYS A 181 29.01 -12.34 0.14
CA LYS A 181 30.46 -12.13 -0.08
C LYS A 181 31.08 -11.15 0.92
N TYR A 182 30.27 -10.26 1.48
CA TYR A 182 30.72 -9.38 2.55
C TYR A 182 30.77 -10.11 3.89
N LEU A 183 29.76 -10.92 4.19
CA LEU A 183 29.65 -11.67 5.43
C LEU A 183 30.72 -12.78 5.54
N ASP A 184 31.08 -13.41 4.43
CA ASP A 184 32.15 -14.42 4.38
C ASP A 184 33.57 -13.84 4.24
N GLY A 185 33.69 -12.52 4.11
CA GLY A 185 34.96 -11.80 4.03
C GLY A 185 35.63 -11.81 2.64
N THR A 186 35.02 -12.39 1.61
CA THR A 186 35.58 -12.45 0.25
C THR A 186 35.47 -11.13 -0.51
N ARG A 187 34.67 -10.18 -0.03
CA ARG A 187 34.53 -8.82 -0.57
C ARG A 187 34.78 -7.77 0.51
N LYS A 188 35.54 -6.72 0.18
CA LYS A 188 35.77 -5.56 1.06
C LYS A 188 34.93 -4.37 0.62
N LYS A 189 34.34 -3.66 1.59
CA LYS A 189 33.48 -2.50 1.34
C LYS A 189 34.29 -1.41 0.63
N SER A 190 33.79 -0.89 -0.50
CA SER A 190 34.46 0.17 -1.26
C SER A 190 34.54 1.49 -0.47
N ALA A 191 35.56 2.30 -0.74
CA ALA A 191 35.72 3.60 -0.08
C ALA A 191 34.53 4.55 -0.38
N ASP A 192 34.11 4.59 -1.65
CA ASP A 192 32.97 5.39 -2.09
C ASP A 192 31.64 4.88 -1.50
N GLY A 193 31.42 3.55 -1.51
CA GLY A 193 30.24 2.95 -0.89
C GLY A 193 30.11 3.32 0.60
N LYS A 194 31.21 3.24 1.36
CA LYS A 194 31.23 3.65 2.78
C LYS A 194 30.96 5.14 2.95
N LYS A 195 31.61 5.98 2.14
CA LYS A 195 31.50 7.44 2.20
C LYS A 195 30.03 7.87 2.05
N TRP A 196 29.34 7.33 1.06
CA TRP A 196 27.96 7.70 0.78
C TRP A 196 26.95 7.05 1.71
N ALA A 197 27.19 5.81 2.17
CA ALA A 197 26.39 5.22 3.24
C ALA A 197 26.44 6.06 4.52
N LEU A 198 27.64 6.55 4.90
CA LEU A 198 27.82 7.45 6.04
C LEU A 198 27.12 8.80 5.82
N TYR A 199 27.20 9.37 4.61
CA TYR A 199 26.46 10.57 4.25
C TYR A 199 24.95 10.36 4.44
N ILE A 200 24.36 9.33 3.83
CA ILE A 200 22.92 9.07 3.91
C ILE A 200 22.48 8.92 5.37
N THR A 201 23.16 8.07 6.14
CA THR A 201 22.83 7.83 7.55
C THR A 201 22.94 9.08 8.42
N LYS A 202 23.96 9.93 8.21
CA LYS A 202 24.11 11.20 8.92
C LYS A 202 22.98 12.19 8.64
N HIS A 203 22.45 12.19 7.43
CA HIS A 203 21.43 13.14 6.97
C HIS A 203 20.00 12.62 7.14
N LEU A 204 19.84 11.33 7.46
CA LEU A 204 18.55 10.63 7.48
C LEU A 204 17.51 11.24 8.43
N SER A 205 17.90 11.54 9.67
CA SER A 205 16.98 12.09 10.68
C SER A 205 16.53 13.51 10.34
N VAL A 206 17.37 14.29 9.66
CA VAL A 206 17.03 15.65 9.23
C VAL A 206 15.97 15.60 8.13
N VAL A 207 16.19 14.80 7.09
CA VAL A 207 15.22 14.64 5.99
C VAL A 207 13.91 14.03 6.49
N GLU A 208 13.99 13.05 7.39
CA GLU A 208 12.81 12.47 8.04
C GLU A 208 12.01 13.52 8.81
N GLY A 209 12.68 14.34 9.61
CA GLY A 209 12.06 15.45 10.35
C GLY A 209 11.41 16.50 9.44
N LEU A 210 12.10 16.90 8.37
CA LEU A 210 11.58 17.84 7.38
C LEU A 210 10.37 17.31 6.61
N LEU A 211 10.22 15.98 6.50
CA LEU A 211 9.04 15.37 5.89
C LEU A 211 7.90 15.23 6.91
N LYS A 212 8.14 14.57 8.04
CA LYS A 212 7.06 14.18 8.97
C LYS A 212 6.55 15.29 9.88
N ASN A 213 7.32 16.36 10.07
CA ASN A 213 6.92 17.50 10.92
C ASN A 213 6.34 18.67 10.09
N THR A 214 6.16 18.48 8.79
CA THR A 214 5.63 19.52 7.90
C THR A 214 4.11 19.39 7.79
N GLU A 215 3.40 20.29 8.46
CA GLU A 215 1.96 20.48 8.29
C GLU A 215 1.71 21.33 7.04
N VAL A 216 0.81 20.86 6.17
CA VAL A 216 0.50 21.48 4.89
C VAL A 216 -1.00 21.80 4.85
N ASN A 217 -1.31 23.05 4.56
CA ASN A 217 -2.67 23.53 4.38
C ASN A 217 -3.07 23.37 2.91
N THR A 218 -3.75 22.28 2.57
CA THR A 218 -4.05 21.91 1.18
C THR A 218 -5.43 22.41 0.77
N LYS A 219 -5.52 23.14 -0.35
CA LYS A 219 -6.80 23.52 -0.98
C LYS A 219 -6.99 22.86 -2.33
N PHE A 220 -8.23 22.69 -2.74
CA PHE A 220 -8.58 22.24 -4.09
C PHE A 220 -9.29 23.37 -4.85
N LYS A 221 -8.96 23.54 -6.13
CA LYS A 221 -9.65 24.45 -7.04
C LYS A 221 -10.36 23.65 -8.13
N LEU A 222 -11.68 23.73 -8.17
CA LEU A 222 -12.50 23.06 -9.16
C LEU A 222 -12.74 23.99 -10.35
N SER A 223 -12.41 23.50 -11.54
CA SER A 223 -12.70 24.20 -12.79
C SER A 223 -13.11 23.25 -13.91
N THR A 224 -13.69 23.81 -14.97
CA THR A 224 -13.91 23.10 -16.24
C THR A 224 -12.59 22.92 -16.99
N GLY A 225 -12.60 22.17 -18.10
CA GLY A 225 -11.45 22.08 -19.00
C GLY A 225 -10.96 23.44 -19.53
N ASN A 226 -11.86 24.44 -19.61
CA ASN A 226 -11.57 25.81 -20.06
C ASN A 226 -11.32 26.78 -18.89
N ASN A 227 -11.02 26.27 -17.69
CA ASN A 227 -10.70 27.05 -16.49
C ASN A 227 -11.86 27.89 -15.91
N THR A 228 -13.12 27.62 -16.27
CA THR A 228 -14.27 28.25 -15.61
C THR A 228 -14.42 27.69 -14.20
N ALA A 229 -14.48 28.57 -13.19
CA ALA A 229 -14.63 28.20 -11.79
C ALA A 229 -15.95 27.47 -11.51
N PHE A 230 -15.89 26.39 -10.73
CA PHE A 230 -17.07 25.64 -10.35
C PHE A 230 -17.60 26.13 -8.99
N LYS A 231 -18.40 27.20 -8.97
CA LYS A 231 -18.98 27.78 -7.75
C LYS A 231 -20.06 26.89 -7.12
N ASN A 232 -20.21 26.94 -5.79
CA ASN A 232 -21.26 26.27 -5.03
C ASN A 232 -21.33 24.76 -5.29
N LYS A 233 -20.19 24.08 -5.39
CA LYS A 233 -20.14 22.64 -5.65
C LYS A 233 -19.83 21.88 -4.37
N ASN A 234 -20.72 20.94 -4.01
CA ASN A 234 -20.52 20.06 -2.86
C ASN A 234 -19.28 19.18 -3.03
N TYR A 235 -18.41 19.21 -2.04
CA TYR A 235 -17.22 18.37 -1.96
C TYR A 235 -17.12 17.68 -0.61
N ILE A 236 -16.40 16.56 -0.61
CA ILE A 236 -15.97 15.83 0.57
C ILE A 236 -14.49 15.50 0.42
N ALA A 237 -13.67 15.89 1.39
CA ALA A 237 -12.33 15.38 1.57
C ALA A 237 -12.33 14.36 2.71
N ALA A 238 -11.95 13.13 2.40
CA ALA A 238 -11.79 12.07 3.39
C ALA A 238 -10.32 11.82 3.66
N ILE A 239 -9.93 11.77 4.93
CA ILE A 239 -8.56 11.47 5.34
C ILE A 239 -8.54 10.45 6.50
N SER A 240 -7.42 9.75 6.66
CA SER A 240 -7.24 8.85 7.80
C SER A 240 -7.07 9.65 9.11
N PRO A 241 -7.76 9.30 10.20
CA PRO A 241 -7.74 10.02 11.48
C PRO A 241 -6.46 9.79 12.30
N PHE A 242 -5.55 8.91 11.87
CA PHE A 242 -4.44 8.40 12.68
C PHE A 242 -3.05 8.81 12.13
N PRO A 243 -2.67 10.10 12.18
CA PRO A 243 -1.31 10.55 11.84
C PRO A 243 -0.27 9.81 12.66
N SER A 244 0.49 8.96 11.97
CA SER A 244 1.62 8.26 12.55
C SER A 244 2.88 9.11 12.43
N SER A 245 3.68 9.17 13.49
CA SER A 245 5.02 9.78 13.46
C SER A 245 6.05 8.91 12.72
N THR A 246 5.67 7.71 12.30
CA THR A 246 6.56 6.76 11.60
C THR A 246 6.17 6.56 10.15
N CYS A 247 4.88 6.52 9.82
CA CYS A 247 4.39 6.23 8.48
C CYS A 247 3.45 7.33 7.96
N PRO A 248 3.50 7.64 6.66
CA PRO A 248 2.49 8.48 6.03
C PRO A 248 1.10 7.86 6.12
N ASN A 249 0.08 8.69 6.31
CA ASN A 249 -1.30 8.26 6.44
C ASN A 249 -1.92 7.92 5.09
N LEU A 250 -2.38 6.69 4.91
CA LEU A 250 -3.19 6.32 3.75
C LEU A 250 -4.64 6.08 4.15
N VAL A 251 -5.57 6.55 3.32
CA VAL A 251 -6.98 6.17 3.40
C VAL A 251 -7.11 4.70 3.00
N SER A 252 -7.69 3.88 3.86
CA SER A 252 -7.81 2.44 3.64
C SER A 252 -9.26 1.96 3.68
N ASP A 253 -9.61 1.02 2.78
CA ASP A 253 -10.92 0.37 2.70
C ASP A 253 -11.36 -0.32 4.00
N TYR A 254 -10.41 -0.59 4.89
CA TYR A 254 -10.64 -1.27 6.16
C TYR A 254 -10.74 -0.29 7.34
N GLU A 255 -10.58 1.03 7.13
CA GLU A 255 -10.72 2.04 8.18
C GLU A 255 -12.20 2.34 8.42
N LYS A 256 -12.67 2.14 9.66
CA LYS A 256 -14.07 2.39 10.03
C LYS A 256 -14.35 3.83 10.46
N SER A 257 -13.33 4.69 10.50
CA SER A 257 -13.40 6.00 11.15
C SER A 257 -12.64 7.07 10.38
N LEU A 258 -12.93 7.28 9.09
CA LEU A 258 -12.33 8.40 8.35
C LEU A 258 -12.74 9.75 8.95
N VAL A 259 -11.86 10.75 8.82
CA VAL A 259 -12.25 12.15 9.05
C VAL A 259 -12.76 12.71 7.73
N PHE A 260 -13.94 13.29 7.78
CA PHE A 260 -14.59 13.91 6.63
C PHE A 260 -14.63 15.43 6.81
N ILE A 261 -14.14 16.15 5.81
CA ILE A 261 -14.28 17.59 5.66
C ILE A 261 -15.27 17.79 4.51
N THR A 262 -16.38 18.44 4.80
CA THR A 262 -17.48 18.64 3.84
C THR A 262 -17.74 20.12 3.64
N GLY A 263 -18.03 20.53 2.41
CA GLY A 263 -18.26 21.93 2.12
C GLY A 263 -18.76 22.19 0.71
N VAL A 264 -18.85 23.47 0.38
CA VAL A 264 -19.16 23.98 -0.96
C VAL A 264 -18.01 24.85 -1.44
N THR A 265 -17.71 24.79 -2.73
CA THR A 265 -16.71 25.69 -3.32
C THR A 265 -17.18 27.15 -3.35
N ASP A 266 -16.24 28.08 -3.19
CA ASP A 266 -16.48 29.52 -3.27
C ASP A 266 -16.70 30.02 -4.71
N GLU A 267 -16.75 31.35 -4.89
CA GLU A 267 -16.96 31.98 -6.21
C GLU A 267 -15.84 31.70 -7.22
N ASN A 268 -14.65 31.34 -6.73
CA ASN A 268 -13.48 31.00 -7.53
C ASN A 268 -13.31 29.48 -7.71
N GLY A 269 -14.28 28.69 -7.25
CA GLY A 269 -14.21 27.23 -7.27
C GLY A 269 -13.25 26.65 -6.22
N MET A 270 -12.85 27.44 -5.23
CA MET A 270 -11.92 27.02 -4.18
C MET A 270 -12.64 26.32 -3.04
N THR A 271 -12.01 25.30 -2.48
CA THR A 271 -12.46 24.66 -1.23
C THR A 271 -11.89 25.37 -0.01
N GLU A 272 -12.47 25.08 1.16
CA GLU A 272 -11.77 25.28 2.42
C GLU A 272 -10.47 24.46 2.47
N SER A 273 -9.60 24.86 3.38
CA SER A 273 -8.34 24.19 3.62
C SER A 273 -8.51 22.83 4.29
N VAL A 274 -7.69 21.88 3.86
CA VAL A 274 -7.47 20.59 4.53
C VAL A 274 -6.06 20.59 5.09
N ASN A 275 -5.93 20.69 6.41
CA ASN A 275 -4.64 20.55 7.09
C ASN A 275 -4.25 19.07 7.19
N ALA A 276 -3.05 18.73 6.74
CA ALA A 276 -2.52 17.38 6.84
C ALA A 276 -0.98 17.40 6.87
N ILE A 277 -0.37 16.38 7.46
CA ILE A 277 1.09 16.21 7.39
C ILE A 277 1.49 15.82 5.96
N ALA A 278 2.62 16.31 5.47
CA ALA A 278 3.20 15.87 4.21
C ALA A 278 3.34 14.33 4.15
N GLY A 279 2.98 13.73 3.02
CA GLY A 279 2.86 12.29 2.81
C GLY A 279 1.46 11.74 3.10
N SER A 280 0.59 12.47 3.79
CA SER A 280 -0.79 12.01 4.04
C SER A 280 -1.61 11.94 2.75
N GLU A 281 -2.54 11.00 2.70
CA GLU A 281 -3.50 10.85 1.61
C GLU A 281 -4.80 11.60 1.92
N ILE A 282 -5.22 12.43 0.96
CA ILE A 282 -6.54 13.03 0.90
C ILE A 282 -7.32 12.38 -0.24
N VAL A 283 -8.45 11.76 0.09
CA VAL A 283 -9.42 11.33 -0.92
C VAL A 283 -10.41 12.46 -1.14
N PHE A 284 -10.21 13.20 -2.22
CA PHE A 284 -11.08 14.32 -2.60
C PHE A 284 -12.19 13.84 -3.52
N THR A 285 -13.44 14.14 -3.16
CA THR A 285 -14.65 13.65 -3.82
C THR A 285 -15.62 14.79 -4.09
N ILE A 286 -16.20 14.80 -5.28
CA ILE A 286 -17.22 15.74 -5.72
C ILE A 286 -18.52 14.98 -5.85
N LEU A 287 -19.56 15.44 -5.15
CA LEU A 287 -20.90 14.85 -5.22
C LEU A 287 -21.69 15.43 -6.39
N ALA A 288 -22.57 14.62 -6.98
CA ALA A 288 -23.60 15.12 -7.88
C ALA A 288 -24.57 16.06 -7.12
N ASP A 289 -25.19 17.01 -7.82
CA ASP A 289 -26.05 18.00 -7.16
C ASP A 289 -27.27 17.36 -6.48
N ASN A 290 -27.83 16.31 -7.11
CA ASN A 290 -28.93 15.50 -6.58
C ASN A 290 -28.46 14.12 -6.08
N TYR A 291 -27.24 14.03 -5.53
CA TYR A 291 -26.61 12.77 -5.12
C TYR A 291 -27.50 11.88 -4.22
N LYS A 292 -28.31 12.47 -3.32
CA LYS A 292 -29.22 11.69 -2.44
C LYS A 292 -30.29 10.94 -3.23
N GLU A 293 -30.80 11.52 -4.31
CA GLU A 293 -31.79 10.88 -5.20
C GLU A 293 -31.09 9.84 -6.08
N LEU A 294 -29.97 10.23 -6.69
CA LEU A 294 -29.18 9.34 -7.56
C LEU A 294 -28.65 8.12 -6.80
N ALA A 295 -28.30 8.29 -5.53
CA ALA A 295 -27.85 7.18 -4.69
C ALA A 295 -28.96 6.18 -4.34
N LYS A 296 -30.22 6.65 -4.27
CA LYS A 296 -31.42 5.85 -3.95
C LYS A 296 -32.00 5.14 -5.17
N ALA A 297 -31.67 5.58 -6.38
CA ALA A 297 -32.09 4.91 -7.60
C ALA A 297 -31.61 3.45 -7.54
N THR A 298 -32.56 2.52 -7.39
CA THR A 298 -32.31 1.08 -7.37
C THR A 298 -31.47 0.71 -8.56
N GLY A 299 -30.38 -0.03 -8.29
CA GLY A 299 -29.36 -0.37 -9.27
C GLY A 299 -29.96 -0.70 -10.63
N GLY A 300 -29.86 0.26 -11.56
CA GLY A 300 -30.06 -0.02 -12.96
C GLY A 300 -29.16 -1.21 -13.28
N LYS A 301 -29.74 -2.25 -13.90
CA LYS A 301 -28.98 -3.34 -14.53
C LYS A 301 -27.72 -2.73 -15.10
N ASP A 302 -26.57 -3.33 -14.78
CA ASP A 302 -25.27 -3.00 -15.33
C ASP A 302 -25.41 -2.91 -16.85
N THR A 303 -25.74 -1.71 -17.35
CA THR A 303 -25.76 -1.42 -18.77
C THR A 303 -24.30 -1.28 -19.08
N ASP A 304 -23.73 -2.42 -19.46
CA ASP A 304 -22.47 -2.63 -20.16
C ASP A 304 -21.85 -1.26 -20.47
N GLU A 305 -20.94 -0.80 -19.60
CA GLU A 305 -20.16 0.40 -19.92
C GLU A 305 -19.64 0.16 -21.32
N LYS A 306 -20.07 0.99 -22.28
CA LYS A 306 -19.36 1.14 -23.54
C LYS A 306 -18.02 1.82 -23.23
N HIS A 307 -17.17 1.11 -22.50
CA HIS A 307 -15.76 1.14 -22.76
C HIS A 307 -15.63 1.00 -24.27
N LYS A 308 -14.90 1.92 -24.93
CA LYS A 308 -14.42 1.59 -26.27
C LYS A 308 -13.76 0.22 -26.13
N THR A 309 -14.19 -0.73 -26.96
CA THR A 309 -13.70 -2.10 -26.90
C THR A 309 -13.13 -2.42 -28.27
N LEU A 310 -11.91 -2.96 -28.29
CA LEU A 310 -11.34 -3.54 -29.48
C LEU A 310 -11.81 -5.00 -29.56
N THR A 311 -12.27 -5.45 -30.72
CA THR A 311 -12.61 -6.88 -30.90
C THR A 311 -11.37 -7.65 -31.35
N TYR A 312 -10.94 -8.63 -30.56
CA TYR A 312 -9.80 -9.51 -30.86
C TYR A 312 -10.28 -10.94 -31.11
N THR A 313 -9.84 -11.60 -32.19
CA THR A 313 -10.20 -13.01 -32.47
C THR A 313 -9.04 -13.92 -32.06
N VAL A 314 -9.30 -14.84 -31.13
CA VAL A 314 -8.33 -15.77 -30.56
C VAL A 314 -7.71 -16.65 -31.64
N LYS A 315 -6.39 -16.70 -31.71
CA LYS A 315 -5.61 -17.51 -32.64
C LYS A 315 -5.04 -18.75 -31.95
N LYS A 316 -4.61 -19.74 -32.74
CA LYS A 316 -3.97 -20.96 -32.22
C LYS A 316 -2.70 -20.57 -31.46
N GLY A 317 -2.63 -20.93 -30.18
CA GLY A 317 -1.51 -20.60 -29.28
C GLY A 317 -1.76 -19.42 -28.34
N ASP A 318 -2.85 -18.69 -28.51
CA ASP A 318 -3.20 -17.58 -27.61
C ASP A 318 -3.69 -18.10 -26.24
N THR A 319 -3.30 -17.39 -25.17
CA THR A 319 -3.88 -17.53 -23.83
C THR A 319 -4.58 -16.24 -23.43
N LEU A 320 -5.55 -16.33 -22.53
CA LEU A 320 -6.27 -15.14 -22.05
C LEU A 320 -5.32 -14.15 -21.35
N SER A 321 -4.30 -14.67 -20.66
CA SER A 321 -3.25 -13.89 -20.02
C SER A 321 -2.34 -13.18 -21.02
N ALA A 322 -1.92 -13.86 -22.10
CA ALA A 322 -1.09 -13.25 -23.14
C ALA A 322 -1.84 -12.14 -23.89
N ILE A 323 -3.12 -12.37 -24.20
CA ILE A 323 -3.98 -11.36 -24.84
C ILE A 323 -4.19 -10.16 -23.91
N ALA A 324 -4.52 -10.39 -22.63
CA ALA A 324 -4.69 -9.34 -21.64
C ALA A 324 -3.43 -8.47 -21.50
N LYS A 325 -2.26 -9.12 -21.41
CA LYS A 325 -0.94 -8.48 -21.35
C LYS A 325 -0.65 -7.64 -22.61
N SER A 326 -0.88 -8.19 -23.80
CA SER A 326 -0.63 -7.50 -25.08
C SER A 326 -1.49 -6.23 -25.27
N HIS A 327 -2.60 -6.13 -24.55
CA HIS A 327 -3.54 -5.02 -24.65
C HIS A 327 -3.64 -4.17 -23.37
N GLY A 328 -2.72 -4.35 -22.41
CA GLY A 328 -2.64 -3.50 -21.21
C GLY A 328 -3.87 -3.58 -20.29
N VAL A 329 -4.54 -4.73 -20.24
CA VAL A 329 -5.69 -4.97 -19.34
C VAL A 329 -5.40 -6.15 -18.41
N SER A 330 -6.01 -6.17 -17.22
CA SER A 330 -5.85 -7.32 -16.32
C SER A 330 -6.61 -8.54 -16.85
N VAL A 331 -6.15 -9.74 -16.52
CA VAL A 331 -6.79 -11.00 -16.91
C VAL A 331 -8.21 -11.08 -16.33
N GLU A 332 -8.40 -10.64 -15.09
CA GLU A 332 -9.69 -10.62 -14.41
C GLU A 332 -10.65 -9.63 -15.08
N LYS A 333 -10.14 -8.46 -15.50
CA LYS A 333 -10.93 -7.46 -16.22
C LYS A 333 -11.32 -7.97 -17.61
N LEU A 334 -10.38 -8.59 -18.33
CA LEU A 334 -10.64 -9.18 -19.64
C LEU A 334 -11.62 -10.35 -19.55
N ALA A 335 -11.44 -11.24 -18.57
CA ALA A 335 -12.32 -12.39 -18.32
C ALA A 335 -13.73 -11.94 -17.96
N ARG A 336 -13.87 -10.95 -17.07
CA ARG A 336 -15.15 -10.39 -16.64
C ARG A 336 -15.93 -9.78 -17.81
N VAL A 337 -15.27 -8.95 -18.62
CA VAL A 337 -15.88 -8.28 -19.79
C VAL A 337 -16.36 -9.29 -20.84
N ASN A 338 -15.66 -10.43 -20.95
CA ASN A 338 -15.99 -11.49 -21.89
C ASN A 338 -16.79 -12.64 -21.28
N LYS A 339 -17.21 -12.52 -20.01
CA LYS A 339 -17.94 -13.56 -19.26
C LYS A 339 -17.24 -14.92 -19.30
N ILE A 340 -15.91 -14.92 -19.24
CA ILE A 340 -15.08 -16.13 -19.22
C ILE A 340 -14.93 -16.59 -17.77
N HIS A 341 -15.54 -17.74 -17.46
CA HIS A 341 -15.51 -18.32 -16.11
C HIS A 341 -14.24 -19.15 -15.85
N ASN A 342 -13.64 -19.74 -16.88
CA ASN A 342 -12.39 -20.48 -16.78
C ASN A 342 -11.32 -19.82 -17.65
N VAL A 343 -10.46 -19.03 -17.02
CA VAL A 343 -9.40 -18.24 -17.67
C VAL A 343 -8.33 -19.09 -18.35
N ASN A 344 -8.24 -20.38 -18.00
CA ASN A 344 -7.29 -21.34 -18.56
C ASN A 344 -7.83 -22.06 -19.82
N MET A 345 -9.10 -21.83 -20.19
CA MET A 345 -9.74 -22.49 -21.32
C MET A 345 -10.22 -21.46 -22.34
N LEU A 346 -9.41 -21.23 -23.37
CA LEU A 346 -9.71 -20.29 -24.46
C LEU A 346 -9.78 -21.03 -25.81
N ARG A 347 -10.92 -20.92 -26.50
CA ARG A 347 -11.12 -21.60 -27.80
C ARG A 347 -10.65 -20.73 -28.95
N VAL A 348 -9.85 -21.31 -29.85
CA VAL A 348 -9.44 -20.65 -31.10
C VAL A 348 -10.69 -20.23 -31.90
N GLY A 349 -10.66 -19.02 -32.47
CA GLY A 349 -11.80 -18.42 -33.18
C GLY A 349 -12.77 -17.63 -32.29
N THR A 350 -12.61 -17.67 -30.96
CA THR A 350 -13.44 -16.87 -30.03
C THR A 350 -13.18 -15.38 -30.23
N LYS A 351 -14.23 -14.56 -30.34
CA LYS A 351 -14.11 -13.09 -30.39
C LYS A 351 -14.18 -12.52 -28.97
N LEU A 352 -13.13 -11.84 -28.53
CA LEU A 352 -13.02 -11.15 -27.27
C LEU A 352 -13.24 -9.64 -27.45
N LYS A 353 -14.05 -9.04 -26.57
CA LYS A 353 -14.14 -7.60 -26.33
C LYS A 353 -13.03 -7.18 -25.38
N ILE A 354 -12.00 -6.54 -25.91
CA ILE A 354 -10.87 -6.01 -25.14
C ILE A 354 -11.22 -4.59 -24.70
N PRO A 355 -11.34 -4.27 -23.40
CA PRO A 355 -11.55 -2.89 -22.95
C PRO A 355 -10.34 -2.04 -23.34
N VAL A 356 -10.49 -0.99 -24.15
CA VAL A 356 -9.45 0.04 -24.21
C VAL A 356 -9.63 0.95 -23.00
N GLY A 357 -9.00 0.55 -21.89
CA GLY A 357 -8.66 1.49 -20.82
C GLY A 357 -7.57 2.42 -21.33
N ASN A 358 -7.65 3.70 -20.99
CA ASN A 358 -6.57 4.66 -21.22
C ASN A 358 -5.21 3.99 -21.02
N GLN A 359 -4.35 4.10 -22.03
CA GLN A 359 -2.91 3.92 -21.91
C GLN A 359 -2.47 4.46 -20.55
N ASN A 360 -1.63 3.70 -19.83
CA ASN A 360 -1.01 4.09 -18.57
C ASN A 360 -0.96 5.62 -18.44
N HIS A 361 -1.86 6.18 -17.63
CA HIS A 361 -1.60 7.52 -17.15
C HIS A 361 -0.41 7.35 -16.23
N GLY A 362 0.74 7.83 -16.73
CA GLY A 362 1.91 8.07 -15.92
C GLY A 362 1.53 8.80 -14.64
N TYR A 363 2.23 8.43 -13.58
CA TYR A 363 2.03 8.76 -12.19
C TYR A 363 0.78 8.16 -11.54
N VAL A 364 1.03 7.38 -10.49
CA VAL A 364 0.12 6.51 -9.75
C VAL A 364 -1.19 7.20 -9.39
N SER A 365 -2.19 7.16 -10.26
CA SER A 365 -3.56 7.42 -9.83
C SER A 365 -4.02 6.19 -9.04
N ARG A 366 -4.30 6.34 -7.75
CA ARG A 366 -5.00 5.30 -6.99
C ARG A 366 -6.48 5.56 -7.18
N TYR A 367 -7.15 4.59 -7.81
CA TYR A 367 -8.59 4.57 -7.82
C TYR A 367 -9.09 4.45 -6.38
N VAL A 368 -10.01 5.34 -6.02
CA VAL A 368 -10.70 5.27 -4.74
C VAL A 368 -11.63 4.05 -4.80
N SER A 369 -11.53 3.17 -3.81
CA SER A 369 -12.31 1.94 -3.78
C SER A 369 -13.80 2.22 -3.64
N GLU A 370 -14.63 1.27 -4.07
CA GLU A 370 -16.08 1.35 -3.87
C GLU A 370 -16.45 1.37 -2.37
N GLN A 371 -15.66 0.72 -1.51
CA GLN A 371 -15.91 0.76 -0.07
C GLN A 371 -15.67 2.16 0.50
N THR A 372 -14.55 2.80 0.17
CA THR A 372 -14.27 4.18 0.61
C THR A 372 -15.33 5.15 0.10
N LYS A 373 -15.76 5.01 -1.16
CA LYS A 373 -16.86 5.82 -1.72
C LYS A 373 -18.17 5.63 -0.95
N LYS A 374 -18.49 4.40 -0.54
CA LYS A 374 -19.67 4.12 0.28
C LYS A 374 -19.59 4.75 1.67
N GLU A 375 -18.43 4.69 2.32
CA GLU A 375 -18.22 5.36 3.62
C GLU A 375 -18.34 6.89 3.49
N ILE A 376 -17.82 7.47 2.40
CA ILE A 376 -17.99 8.90 2.07
C ILE A 376 -19.49 9.25 1.95
N LEU A 377 -20.27 8.45 1.24
CA LEU A 377 -21.72 8.71 1.07
C LEU A 377 -22.50 8.48 2.37
N LYS A 378 -22.10 7.49 3.17
CA LYS A 378 -22.68 7.25 4.49
C LYS A 378 -22.50 8.46 5.42
N ASN A 379 -21.35 9.15 5.36
CA ASN A 379 -21.09 10.35 6.15
C ASN A 379 -22.10 11.49 5.86
N VAL A 380 -22.64 11.55 4.64
CA VAL A 380 -23.66 12.54 4.24
C VAL A 380 -25.08 11.98 4.25
N GLY A 381 -25.31 10.93 5.06
CA GLY A 381 -26.64 10.38 5.34
C GLY A 381 -27.20 9.48 4.24
N VAL A 382 -26.34 8.92 3.39
CA VAL A 382 -26.75 8.03 2.30
C VAL A 382 -26.23 6.62 2.53
N GLU A 383 -27.10 5.76 3.05
CA GLU A 383 -26.82 4.32 3.23
C GLU A 383 -27.19 3.51 1.98
N ASN A 384 -26.51 2.38 1.75
CA ASN A 384 -26.76 1.48 0.61
C ASN A 384 -26.71 2.16 -0.77
N ALA A 385 -25.81 3.15 -0.92
CA ALA A 385 -25.74 4.04 -2.06
C ALA A 385 -25.25 3.39 -3.37
N ASN A 386 -25.86 3.77 -4.49
CA ASN A 386 -25.22 3.68 -5.81
C ASN A 386 -24.13 4.77 -5.94
N ALA A 387 -22.91 4.46 -5.47
CA ALA A 387 -21.83 5.42 -5.43
C ALA A 387 -21.43 5.97 -6.81
N LYS A 388 -21.55 5.14 -7.86
CA LYS A 388 -21.27 5.53 -9.24
C LYS A 388 -22.20 6.64 -9.75
N ALA A 389 -23.47 6.61 -9.36
CA ALA A 389 -24.44 7.64 -9.74
C ALA A 389 -24.30 8.91 -8.88
N ALA A 390 -23.96 8.75 -7.60
CA ALA A 390 -23.92 9.83 -6.63
C ALA A 390 -22.63 10.68 -6.67
N ILE A 391 -21.53 10.13 -7.18
CA ILE A 391 -20.20 10.76 -7.18
C ILE A 391 -19.80 11.11 -8.62
N GLU A 392 -19.55 12.40 -8.88
CA GLU A 392 -19.05 12.88 -10.18
C GLU A 392 -17.54 12.67 -10.35
N TYR A 393 -16.80 12.79 -9.26
CA TYR A 393 -15.35 12.69 -9.26
C TYR A 393 -14.86 12.21 -7.90
N SER A 394 -13.85 11.34 -7.89
CA SER A 394 -13.15 10.95 -6.67
C SER A 394 -11.73 10.56 -6.99
N ARG A 395 -10.75 11.19 -6.34
CA ARG A 395 -9.32 10.86 -6.50
C ARG A 395 -8.58 10.92 -5.18
N SER A 396 -7.57 10.07 -5.09
CA SER A 396 -6.55 10.08 -4.05
C SER A 396 -5.46 11.11 -4.39
N HIS A 397 -5.07 11.90 -3.39
CA HIS A 397 -4.02 12.89 -3.46
C HIS A 397 -3.03 12.69 -2.33
N ILE A 398 -1.73 12.66 -2.61
CA ILE A 398 -0.69 12.65 -1.56
C ILE A 398 -0.25 14.09 -1.31
N VAL A 399 -0.34 14.53 -0.06
CA VAL A 399 0.04 15.88 0.36
C VAL A 399 1.56 16.04 0.27
N LEU A 400 2.05 17.00 -0.49
CA LEU A 400 3.48 17.24 -0.67
C LEU A 400 3.98 18.34 0.27
N PRO A 401 5.26 18.34 0.69
CA PRO A 401 5.78 19.28 1.70
C PRO A 401 5.66 20.78 1.35
N LYS A 402 5.65 21.13 0.06
CA LYS A 402 5.38 22.52 -0.42
C LYS A 402 3.96 22.68 -1.00
N GLY A 403 3.13 21.66 -0.83
CA GLY A 403 1.90 21.50 -1.58
C GLY A 403 2.16 21.06 -3.02
N SER A 404 1.13 20.50 -3.62
CA SER A 404 1.24 19.94 -4.97
C SER A 404 1.07 21.03 -6.02
N LYS A 405 2.06 21.19 -6.90
CA LYS A 405 1.96 22.12 -8.03
C LYS A 405 1.00 21.55 -9.08
N SER A 406 -0.10 22.27 -9.36
CA SER A 406 -0.93 21.99 -10.52
C SER A 406 -0.17 22.30 -11.82
N ALA A 407 -0.52 21.63 -12.92
CA ALA A 407 -0.01 21.93 -14.26
C ALA A 407 -0.53 23.27 -14.84
N ASP A 408 -1.36 24.01 -14.11
CA ASP A 408 -1.93 25.30 -14.54
C ASP A 408 -0.95 26.47 -14.32
N SER A 409 -1.18 27.55 -15.07
CA SER A 409 -0.34 28.77 -15.06
C SER A 409 -0.38 29.55 -13.74
N GLU A 410 -1.38 29.33 -12.89
CA GLU A 410 -1.48 29.91 -11.55
C GLU A 410 -0.59 29.10 -10.60
N LYS A 411 0.70 29.44 -10.53
CA LYS A 411 1.66 28.90 -9.55
C LYS A 411 1.34 29.42 -8.13
N LYS A 412 0.18 29.04 -7.58
CA LYS A 412 -0.14 29.28 -6.16
C LYS A 412 0.23 28.05 -5.35
N ASP A 413 1.09 28.24 -4.36
CA ASP A 413 1.50 27.16 -3.45
C ASP A 413 0.28 26.58 -2.71
N ASN A 414 0.30 25.26 -2.53
CA ASN A 414 -0.73 24.49 -1.81
C ASN A 414 -2.16 24.47 -2.41
N VAL A 415 -2.33 24.78 -3.70
CA VAL A 415 -3.62 24.66 -4.39
C VAL A 415 -3.57 23.58 -5.49
N ILE A 416 -4.39 22.55 -5.33
CA ILE A 416 -4.53 21.45 -6.29
C ILE A 416 -5.67 21.79 -7.25
N HIS A 417 -5.36 21.98 -8.53
CA HIS A 417 -6.43 22.22 -9.51
C HIS A 417 -6.99 20.89 -10.00
N ILE A 418 -8.31 20.78 -9.96
CA ILE A 418 -9.07 19.66 -10.49
C ILE A 418 -9.85 20.19 -11.69
N LYS A 419 -9.42 19.79 -12.89
CA LYS A 419 -10.18 20.00 -14.13
C LYS A 419 -11.21 18.88 -14.26
N THR A 420 -12.48 19.25 -14.24
CA THR A 420 -13.61 18.34 -14.40
C THR A 420 -13.90 18.10 -15.89
N THR A 421 -14.61 17.02 -16.21
CA THR A 421 -15.13 16.76 -17.56
C THR A 421 -16.37 17.60 -17.91
N THR A 422 -16.83 18.43 -16.99
CA THR A 422 -18.02 19.30 -17.14
C THR A 422 -17.71 20.51 -18.02
N THR A 423 -18.69 20.95 -18.82
CA THR A 423 -18.55 22.08 -19.75
C THR A 423 -19.00 23.40 -19.11
N ASP A 424 -18.47 24.53 -19.60
CA ASP A 424 -18.82 25.88 -19.12
C ASP A 424 -20.32 26.16 -19.20
N LYS A 425 -20.97 25.72 -20.29
CA LYS A 425 -22.42 25.86 -20.46
C LYS A 425 -23.19 25.18 -19.33
N SER A 426 -22.76 23.97 -18.93
CA SER A 426 -23.40 23.24 -17.83
C SER A 426 -23.25 23.97 -16.51
N VAL A 427 -22.05 24.49 -16.21
CA VAL A 427 -21.79 25.28 -14.99
C VAL A 427 -22.64 26.55 -14.98
N ASN A 428 -22.68 27.29 -16.08
CA ASN A 428 -23.42 28.55 -16.19
C ASN A 428 -24.95 28.38 -16.18
N SER A 429 -25.46 27.23 -16.63
CA SER A 429 -26.90 26.92 -16.63
C SER A 429 -27.47 26.50 -15.26
N ARG A 430 -26.62 26.29 -14.25
CA ARG A 430 -27.05 25.95 -12.88
C ARG A 430 -27.60 27.19 -12.18
N THR A 431 -28.84 27.57 -12.51
CA THR A 431 -29.59 28.62 -11.83
C THR A 431 -30.88 28.02 -11.24
N GLY A 432 -31.02 28.00 -9.92
CA GLY A 432 -32.35 27.83 -9.29
C GLY A 432 -32.40 27.30 -7.86
N LYS A 433 -31.49 26.43 -7.42
CA LYS A 433 -31.43 25.98 -6.01
C LYS A 433 -30.00 25.97 -5.52
N GLU A 434 -29.74 26.70 -4.44
CA GLU A 434 -28.49 26.53 -3.71
C GLU A 434 -28.36 25.06 -3.28
N PRO A 435 -27.19 24.42 -3.47
CA PRO A 435 -26.96 23.10 -2.94
C PRO A 435 -27.11 23.13 -1.43
N GLU A 436 -27.50 21.99 -0.86
CA GLU A 436 -27.51 21.79 0.58
C GLU A 436 -26.12 22.09 1.13
N LYS A 437 -25.99 23.15 1.93
CA LYS A 437 -24.71 23.53 2.54
C LYS A 437 -24.33 22.47 3.56
N HIS A 438 -23.31 21.69 3.24
CA HIS A 438 -22.66 20.83 4.22
C HIS A 438 -21.67 21.68 5.02
N GLN A 439 -21.76 21.58 6.35
CA GLN A 439 -20.83 22.24 7.25
C GLN A 439 -19.93 21.18 7.87
N THR A 440 -18.62 21.45 7.89
CA THR A 440 -17.64 20.54 8.49
C THR A 440 -17.75 20.52 10.03
N ASP A 441 -18.15 21.62 10.65
CA ASP A 441 -18.45 21.73 12.09
C ASP A 441 -19.62 22.68 12.36
N THR A 442 -20.01 22.85 13.63
CA THR A 442 -21.13 23.71 14.07
C THR A 442 -20.89 25.21 13.86
N GLN A 443 -19.65 25.61 13.57
CA GLN A 443 -19.23 26.98 13.31
C GLN A 443 -19.11 27.27 11.80
N GLY A 444 -19.27 26.25 10.95
CA GLY A 444 -19.11 26.35 9.50
C GLY A 444 -17.66 26.38 9.03
N THR A 445 -16.69 26.02 9.89
CA THR A 445 -15.26 26.01 9.56
C THR A 445 -14.73 24.60 9.25
N SER A 446 -13.59 24.51 8.56
CA SER A 446 -12.90 23.23 8.39
C SER A 446 -12.42 22.70 9.75
N LYS A 447 -12.82 21.48 10.13
CA LYS A 447 -12.33 20.81 11.32
C LYS A 447 -10.81 20.65 11.23
N LYS A 448 -10.08 21.27 12.14
CA LYS A 448 -8.62 21.10 12.25
C LYS A 448 -8.35 19.64 12.60
N ILE A 449 -7.57 18.96 11.77
CA ILE A 449 -7.22 17.56 12.02
C ILE A 449 -5.94 17.57 12.83
N GLU A 450 -6.12 17.48 14.14
CA GLU A 450 -4.99 17.43 15.06
C GLU A 450 -4.29 16.09 14.96
N THR A 451 -2.97 16.16 15.00
CA THR A 451 -2.14 14.97 14.95
C THR A 451 -2.17 14.30 16.31
N ASN A 452 -2.95 13.23 16.45
CA ASN A 452 -2.85 12.43 17.66
C ASN A 452 -1.58 11.59 17.59
N ALA A 453 -0.56 11.97 18.36
CA ALA A 453 0.69 11.23 18.49
C ALA A 453 0.49 9.79 18.99
N ASP A 454 -0.69 9.50 19.57
CA ASP A 454 -1.07 8.21 20.11
C ASP A 454 -2.22 7.58 19.29
N PHE A 455 -1.88 6.94 18.17
CA PHE A 455 -2.84 6.03 17.55
C PHE A 455 -3.06 4.81 18.46
N VAL A 456 -4.30 4.34 18.56
CA VAL A 456 -4.68 3.12 19.28
C VAL A 456 -5.00 2.04 18.25
N PRO A 457 -4.16 0.99 18.11
CA PRO A 457 -4.45 -0.15 17.24
C PRO A 457 -5.84 -0.74 17.48
N VAL A 458 -6.49 -1.16 16.39
CA VAL A 458 -7.80 -1.80 16.43
C VAL A 458 -7.65 -3.32 16.32
N LEU A 459 -8.22 -4.05 17.27
CA LEU A 459 -8.33 -5.50 17.23
C LEU A 459 -9.59 -5.91 16.45
N ILE A 460 -9.41 -6.66 15.37
CA ILE A 460 -10.47 -7.14 14.49
C ILE A 460 -10.62 -8.64 14.70
N PHE A 461 -11.83 -9.10 15.00
CA PHE A 461 -12.14 -10.51 15.24
C PHE A 461 -12.80 -11.08 13.98
N ASP A 462 -12.12 -12.02 13.32
CA ASP A 462 -12.62 -12.67 12.11
C ASP A 462 -13.82 -13.58 12.45
N LYS A 463 -14.82 -13.63 11.56
CA LYS A 463 -16.04 -14.41 11.78
C LYS A 463 -15.73 -15.91 11.90
N GLY A 464 -16.38 -16.59 12.86
CA GLY A 464 -16.26 -18.03 13.07
C GLY A 464 -15.51 -18.33 14.36
N ASN A 465 -14.22 -18.63 14.27
CA ASN A 465 -13.42 -19.17 15.37
C ASN A 465 -12.85 -18.12 16.35
N SER A 466 -13.22 -16.85 16.23
CA SER A 466 -12.76 -15.79 17.13
C SER A 466 -13.93 -15.04 17.79
N ASP A 467 -13.84 -14.87 19.11
CA ASP A 467 -14.85 -14.16 19.91
C ASP A 467 -14.19 -13.08 20.79
N LYS A 468 -14.63 -11.83 20.60
CA LYS A 468 -14.16 -10.66 21.34
C LYS A 468 -14.44 -10.74 22.83
N ASN A 469 -15.54 -11.40 23.23
CA ASN A 469 -15.91 -11.53 24.64
C ASN A 469 -14.99 -12.51 25.38
N ARG A 470 -14.28 -13.35 24.63
CA ARG A 470 -13.33 -14.33 25.18
C ARG A 470 -11.92 -13.80 25.39
N VAL A 471 -11.65 -12.59 24.89
CA VAL A 471 -10.36 -11.93 25.09
C VAL A 471 -10.51 -10.87 26.18
N SER A 472 -9.78 -11.03 27.27
CA SER A 472 -9.79 -10.14 28.42
C SER A 472 -9.28 -8.74 28.08
N SER A 473 -9.55 -7.78 28.96
CA SER A 473 -9.02 -6.42 28.83
C SER A 473 -7.48 -6.40 28.85
N LYS A 474 -6.86 -7.20 29.73
CA LYS A 474 -5.40 -7.35 29.82
C LYS A 474 -4.79 -7.81 28.49
N THR A 475 -5.33 -8.89 27.91
CA THR A 475 -4.85 -9.41 26.63
C THR A 475 -5.03 -8.38 25.51
N LYS A 476 -6.18 -7.69 25.48
CA LYS A 476 -6.43 -6.63 24.49
C LYS A 476 -5.40 -5.50 24.60
N GLU A 477 -5.09 -5.06 25.82
CA GLU A 477 -4.12 -4.00 26.08
C GLU A 477 -2.71 -4.37 25.64
N ILE A 478 -2.26 -5.58 25.98
CA ILE A 478 -0.95 -6.12 25.54
C ILE A 478 -0.86 -6.11 24.01
N LEU A 479 -1.86 -6.64 23.32
CA LEU A 479 -1.89 -6.69 21.85
C LEU A 479 -1.87 -5.29 21.23
N ILE A 480 -2.62 -4.36 21.81
CA ILE A 480 -2.63 -2.95 21.39
C ILE A 480 -1.23 -2.36 21.58
N ASN A 481 -0.58 -2.54 22.72
CA ASN A 481 0.75 -1.98 22.97
C ASN A 481 1.82 -2.58 22.04
N ILE A 482 1.79 -3.89 21.82
CA ILE A 482 2.67 -4.56 20.86
C ILE A 482 2.43 -4.02 19.45
N ALA A 483 1.18 -3.94 19.00
CA ALA A 483 0.86 -3.43 17.67
C ALA A 483 1.26 -1.96 17.51
N LYS A 484 1.06 -1.14 18.54
CA LYS A 484 1.48 0.27 18.58
C LYS A 484 2.98 0.40 18.40
N SER A 485 3.76 -0.40 19.15
CA SER A 485 5.23 -0.43 19.01
C SER A 485 5.72 -0.92 17.64
N ALA A 486 4.90 -1.73 16.95
CA ALA A 486 5.17 -2.24 15.61
C ALA A 486 4.64 -1.32 14.49
N GLY A 487 4.00 -0.18 14.81
CA GLY A 487 3.36 0.69 13.81
C GLY A 487 2.14 0.05 13.13
N ILE A 488 1.48 -0.90 13.79
CA ILE A 488 0.38 -1.69 13.24
C ILE A 488 -0.95 -1.13 13.73
N HIS A 489 -1.72 -0.59 12.79
CA HIS A 489 -3.04 -0.02 13.07
C HIS A 489 -4.14 -1.08 13.28
N LYS A 490 -3.96 -2.29 12.73
CA LYS A 490 -4.98 -3.34 12.72
C LYS A 490 -4.38 -4.70 13.00
N VAL A 491 -4.94 -5.40 13.97
CA VAL A 491 -4.55 -6.76 14.34
C VAL A 491 -5.75 -7.67 14.10
N HIS A 492 -5.64 -8.58 13.14
CA HIS A 492 -6.69 -9.55 12.85
C HIS A 492 -6.52 -10.79 13.70
N ILE A 493 -7.40 -10.99 14.67
CA ILE A 493 -7.50 -12.19 15.49
C ILE A 493 -8.35 -13.20 14.72
N THR A 494 -7.73 -14.31 14.33
CA THR A 494 -8.33 -15.37 13.50
C THR A 494 -8.96 -16.48 14.32
N SER A 495 -8.43 -16.70 15.53
CA SER A 495 -8.91 -17.72 16.46
C SER A 495 -8.81 -17.21 17.88
N THR A 496 -9.77 -17.58 18.71
CA THR A 496 -9.68 -17.48 20.17
C THR A 496 -9.87 -18.86 20.79
N LEU A 497 -9.64 -18.92 22.09
CA LEU A 497 -9.84 -20.11 22.90
C LEU A 497 -11.32 -20.56 22.93
N ARG A 498 -11.55 -21.86 22.87
CA ARG A 498 -12.81 -22.57 22.59
C ARG A 498 -13.07 -23.61 23.67
N THR A 499 -14.35 -23.84 23.96
CA THR A 499 -14.79 -24.99 24.75
C THR A 499 -14.77 -26.27 23.91
N PRO A 500 -14.85 -27.47 24.52
CA PRO A 500 -15.02 -28.72 23.78
C PRO A 500 -16.17 -28.70 22.77
N LEU A 501 -17.31 -28.09 23.13
CA LEU A 501 -18.46 -27.94 22.23
C LEU A 501 -18.14 -27.10 21.00
N GLU A 502 -17.49 -25.95 21.18
CA GLU A 502 -17.13 -25.06 20.06
C GLU A 502 -16.04 -25.67 19.18
N GLN A 503 -15.09 -26.40 19.78
CA GLN A 503 -14.09 -27.15 19.05
C GLN A 503 -14.75 -28.27 18.21
N ALA A 504 -15.68 -29.02 18.79
CA ALA A 504 -16.45 -30.04 18.07
C ALA A 504 -17.28 -29.44 16.93
N GLN A 505 -17.96 -28.31 17.16
CA GLN A 505 -18.73 -27.60 16.14
C GLN A 505 -17.86 -27.13 14.97
N ALA A 506 -16.66 -26.62 15.25
CA ALA A 506 -15.72 -26.19 14.22
C ALA A 506 -15.21 -27.39 13.38
N MET A 507 -14.84 -28.49 14.05
CA MET A 507 -14.38 -29.72 13.38
C MET A 507 -15.49 -30.37 12.57
N TYR A 508 -16.72 -30.40 13.09
CA TYR A 508 -17.90 -30.90 12.39
C TYR A 508 -18.18 -30.08 11.12
N SER A 509 -18.14 -28.75 11.23
CA SER A 509 -18.38 -27.86 10.09
C SER A 509 -17.34 -28.07 8.99
N ASN A 510 -16.07 -28.25 9.35
CA ASN A 510 -15.01 -28.56 8.39
C ASN A 510 -15.24 -29.92 7.71
N ALA A 511 -15.58 -30.96 8.48
CA ALA A 511 -15.87 -32.29 7.95
C ALA A 511 -17.07 -32.28 6.98
N LYS A 512 -18.12 -31.50 7.26
CA LYS A 512 -19.27 -31.37 6.35
C LYS A 512 -18.94 -30.56 5.10
N ASN A 513 -18.20 -29.46 5.23
CA ASN A 513 -17.94 -28.55 4.12
C ASN A 513 -16.84 -29.05 3.18
N LEU A 514 -15.82 -29.72 3.72
CA LEU A 514 -14.63 -30.16 2.98
C LEU A 514 -14.59 -31.68 2.78
N GLY A 515 -15.48 -32.43 3.43
CA GLY A 515 -15.51 -33.89 3.44
C GLY A 515 -14.64 -34.49 4.54
N VAL A 516 -15.08 -35.61 5.11
CA VAL A 516 -14.42 -36.33 6.21
C VAL A 516 -12.98 -36.72 5.85
N ASP A 517 -12.75 -37.25 4.65
CA ASP A 517 -11.43 -37.71 4.22
C ASP A 517 -10.39 -36.60 4.15
N SER A 518 -10.81 -35.35 3.91
CA SER A 518 -9.89 -34.20 3.90
C SER A 518 -9.36 -33.85 5.29
N GLN A 519 -9.92 -34.42 6.37
CA GLN A 519 -9.60 -34.12 7.75
C GLN A 519 -8.45 -34.99 8.34
N HIS A 520 -7.87 -35.91 7.55
CA HIS A 520 -6.73 -36.74 7.98
C HIS A 520 -5.46 -35.94 8.35
N HIS A 521 -5.42 -34.64 8.05
CA HIS A 521 -4.33 -33.74 8.44
C HIS A 521 -4.35 -33.39 9.94
N TYR A 522 -5.45 -33.67 10.67
CA TYR A 522 -5.46 -33.53 12.12
C TYR A 522 -4.49 -34.52 12.78
N LYS A 523 -3.92 -34.10 13.91
CA LYS A 523 -3.14 -35.01 14.77
C LYS A 523 -4.02 -36.18 15.25
N PRO A 524 -3.42 -37.29 15.73
CA PRO A 524 -4.17 -38.50 16.12
C PRO A 524 -5.37 -38.24 17.04
N ALA A 525 -5.23 -37.36 18.04
CA ALA A 525 -6.34 -36.97 18.92
C ALA A 525 -7.49 -36.28 18.16
N GLY A 526 -7.19 -35.33 17.27
CA GLY A 526 -8.21 -34.68 16.45
C GLY A 526 -8.86 -35.62 15.43
N TRP A 527 -8.09 -36.58 14.90
CA TRP A 527 -8.65 -37.60 14.01
C TRP A 527 -9.65 -38.53 14.73
N LYS A 528 -9.34 -38.96 15.97
CA LYS A 528 -10.28 -39.72 16.80
C LYS A 528 -11.62 -39.00 17.01
N VAL A 529 -11.58 -37.68 17.23
CA VAL A 529 -12.78 -36.85 17.34
C VAL A 529 -13.61 -36.89 16.05
N ILE A 530 -12.97 -36.77 14.87
CA ILE A 530 -13.68 -36.92 13.59
C ILE A 530 -14.29 -38.33 13.47
N GLN A 531 -13.56 -39.37 13.84
CA GLN A 531 -14.04 -40.76 13.79
C GLN A 531 -15.25 -40.98 14.73
N ALA A 532 -15.24 -40.38 15.92
CA ALA A 532 -16.37 -40.42 16.85
C ALA A 532 -17.63 -39.78 16.23
N GLY A 533 -17.49 -38.61 15.59
CA GLY A 533 -18.59 -37.96 14.88
C GLY A 533 -19.13 -38.79 13.70
N VAL A 534 -18.25 -39.48 12.97
CA VAL A 534 -18.64 -40.38 11.86
C VAL A 534 -19.38 -41.61 12.39
N ALA A 535 -18.87 -42.25 13.45
CA ALA A 535 -19.47 -43.42 14.07
C ALA A 535 -20.88 -43.14 14.64
N ALA A 536 -21.09 -41.92 15.16
CA ALA A 536 -22.39 -41.47 15.66
C ALA A 536 -23.38 -41.05 14.54
N GLY A 537 -22.93 -41.03 13.28
CA GLY A 537 -23.71 -40.61 12.12
C GLY A 537 -23.54 -39.13 11.80
N ILE A 538 -22.52 -38.79 11.01
CA ILE A 538 -22.13 -37.40 10.66
C ILE A 538 -23.26 -36.56 10.02
N GLU A 539 -24.28 -37.20 9.45
CA GLU A 539 -25.46 -36.54 8.90
C GLU A 539 -26.41 -35.98 9.98
N ASP A 540 -26.45 -36.60 11.16
CA ASP A 540 -27.18 -36.06 12.32
C ASP A 540 -26.25 -35.12 13.09
N ARG A 541 -26.38 -33.82 12.82
CA ARG A 541 -25.55 -32.76 13.41
C ARG A 541 -25.45 -32.86 14.94
N ASN A 542 -26.56 -33.09 15.62
CA ASN A 542 -26.58 -33.04 17.08
C ASN A 542 -25.90 -34.28 17.67
N LYS A 543 -26.17 -35.47 17.14
CA LYS A 543 -25.52 -36.71 17.58
C LYS A 543 -24.03 -36.70 17.29
N ALA A 544 -23.64 -36.29 16.08
CA ALA A 544 -22.24 -36.21 15.69
C ALA A 544 -21.47 -35.22 16.56
N ILE A 545 -21.99 -34.01 16.77
CA ILE A 545 -21.34 -33.01 17.64
C ILE A 545 -21.25 -33.53 19.08
N GLN A 546 -22.30 -34.16 19.62
CA GLN A 546 -22.26 -34.69 20.98
C GLN A 546 -21.17 -35.77 21.13
N ALA A 547 -21.11 -36.74 20.21
CA ALA A 547 -20.06 -37.77 20.24
C ALA A 547 -18.65 -37.18 20.10
N MET A 548 -18.49 -36.12 19.28
CA MET A 548 -17.24 -35.39 19.16
C MET A 548 -16.87 -34.67 20.47
N VAL A 549 -17.86 -34.08 21.17
CA VAL A 549 -17.63 -33.45 22.48
C VAL A 549 -17.22 -34.47 23.52
N ASP A 550 -17.90 -35.61 23.57
CA ASP A 550 -17.60 -36.68 24.52
C ASP A 550 -16.17 -37.20 24.30
N GLU A 551 -15.78 -37.44 23.04
CA GLU A 551 -14.41 -37.86 22.68
C GLU A 551 -13.36 -36.78 23.04
N ILE A 552 -13.65 -35.49 22.80
CA ILE A 552 -12.75 -34.41 23.22
C ILE A 552 -12.55 -34.44 24.74
N ASN A 553 -13.63 -34.59 25.51
CA ASN A 553 -13.56 -34.62 26.96
C ASN A 553 -12.76 -35.84 27.46
N THR A 554 -13.00 -37.03 26.90
CA THR A 554 -12.24 -38.25 27.22
C THR A 554 -10.76 -38.07 26.94
N LEU A 555 -10.40 -37.58 25.75
CA LEU A 555 -9.01 -37.33 25.38
C LEU A 555 -8.34 -36.33 26.32
N MET A 556 -9.04 -35.27 26.72
CA MET A 556 -8.53 -34.29 27.66
C MET A 556 -8.31 -34.88 29.06
N SER A 557 -9.21 -35.75 29.54
CA SER A 557 -9.02 -36.48 30.81
C SER A 557 -7.80 -37.39 30.78
N ASP A 558 -7.46 -37.95 29.61
CA ASP A 558 -6.26 -38.75 29.39
C ASP A 558 -4.99 -37.90 29.14
N GLY A 559 -5.07 -36.57 29.30
CA GLY A 559 -3.96 -35.65 29.09
C GLY A 559 -3.61 -35.38 27.62
N GLN A 560 -4.45 -35.80 26.68
CA GLN A 560 -4.28 -35.54 25.25
C GLN A 560 -4.92 -34.22 24.83
N VAL A 561 -4.21 -33.45 24.00
CA VAL A 561 -4.68 -32.16 23.50
C VAL A 561 -5.17 -32.30 22.05
N VAL A 562 -6.47 -32.06 21.85
CA VAL A 562 -7.09 -32.04 20.52
C VAL A 562 -6.69 -30.80 19.73
N SER A 563 -6.58 -29.65 20.41
CA SER A 563 -6.25 -28.35 19.82
C SER A 563 -5.69 -27.43 20.90
N ARG A 564 -4.70 -26.58 20.57
CA ARG A 564 -4.18 -25.55 21.50
C ARG A 564 -5.24 -24.53 21.91
N HIS A 565 -6.29 -24.40 21.11
CA HIS A 565 -7.42 -23.53 21.38
C HIS A 565 -8.52 -24.21 22.19
N CYS A 566 -8.46 -25.53 22.40
CA CYS A 566 -9.50 -26.26 23.14
C CYS A 566 -8.99 -26.61 24.53
N VAL A 567 -9.60 -26.02 25.56
CA VAL A 567 -9.25 -26.28 26.97
C VAL A 567 -10.52 -26.36 27.83
N SER A 568 -10.36 -26.76 29.09
CA SER A 568 -11.46 -26.80 30.05
C SER A 568 -11.89 -25.39 30.46
N GLU A 569 -13.10 -25.24 30.99
CA GLU A 569 -13.63 -23.97 31.53
C GLU A 569 -12.74 -23.38 32.65
N GLU A 570 -12.05 -24.23 33.41
CA GLU A 570 -11.13 -23.79 34.45
C GLU A 570 -9.84 -23.17 33.87
N ILE A 571 -9.24 -23.83 32.87
CA ILE A 571 -8.04 -23.33 32.18
C ILE A 571 -8.38 -22.09 31.34
N TYR A 572 -9.58 -22.05 30.79
CA TYR A 572 -10.13 -20.90 30.08
C TYR A 572 -10.04 -19.62 30.93
N ALA A 573 -10.39 -19.70 32.21
CA ALA A 573 -10.37 -18.54 33.11
C ALA A 573 -8.95 -18.04 33.45
N GLN A 574 -7.94 -18.90 33.31
CA GLN A 574 -6.56 -18.61 33.73
C GLN A 574 -5.66 -18.18 32.55
N ARG A 575 -6.09 -18.40 31.30
CA ARG A 575 -5.27 -18.17 30.11
C ARG A 575 -6.14 -17.73 28.93
N ASN A 576 -5.73 -16.67 28.24
CA ASN A 576 -6.29 -16.33 26.93
C ASN A 576 -5.36 -16.80 25.83
N VAL A 577 -5.93 -17.45 24.82
CA VAL A 577 -5.20 -17.86 23.61
C VAL A 577 -5.81 -17.15 22.41
N VAL A 578 -4.96 -16.54 21.60
CA VAL A 578 -5.32 -15.82 20.38
C VAL A 578 -4.37 -16.19 19.25
N ASP A 579 -4.93 -16.47 18.07
CA ASP A 579 -4.16 -16.52 16.83
C ASP A 579 -4.36 -15.22 16.07
N ILE A 580 -3.27 -14.68 15.53
CA ILE A 580 -3.28 -13.44 14.77
C ILE A 580 -2.78 -13.70 13.36
N SER A 581 -3.49 -13.16 12.37
CA SER A 581 -3.19 -13.39 10.96
C SER A 581 -1.86 -12.78 10.54
N LYS A 582 -0.93 -13.64 10.11
CA LYS A 582 0.31 -13.21 9.44
C LYS A 582 0.03 -12.56 8.08
N SER A 583 -0.81 -13.20 7.27
CA SER A 583 -1.06 -12.76 5.89
C SER A 583 -1.75 -11.40 5.83
N ARG A 584 -2.64 -11.07 6.77
CA ARG A 584 -3.32 -9.76 6.83
C ARG A 584 -2.40 -8.62 7.28
N MET A 585 -1.26 -8.93 7.89
CA MET A 585 -0.26 -7.92 8.28
C MET A 585 0.71 -7.57 7.15
N ASN A 586 0.71 -8.31 6.03
CA ASN A 586 1.61 -8.08 4.90
C ASN A 586 3.07 -7.87 5.35
N LYS A 587 3.70 -6.76 4.92
CA LYS A 587 5.09 -6.41 5.25
C LYS A 587 5.32 -6.09 6.74
N LEU A 588 4.25 -5.86 7.51
CA LEU A 588 4.31 -5.55 8.95
C LEU A 588 4.35 -6.80 9.84
N ALA A 589 4.21 -7.99 9.27
CA ALA A 589 4.26 -9.25 10.01
C ALA A 589 5.60 -9.46 10.75
N LYS A 590 6.74 -9.16 10.11
CA LYS A 590 8.06 -9.26 10.78
C LYS A 590 8.24 -8.20 11.89
N PRO A 591 7.87 -6.92 11.68
CA PRO A 591 7.78 -5.95 12.78
C PRO A 591 6.93 -6.41 13.96
N PHE A 592 5.75 -6.98 13.71
CA PHE A 592 4.90 -7.53 14.77
C PHE A 592 5.60 -8.65 15.55
N ASP A 593 6.18 -9.63 14.84
CA ASP A 593 6.95 -10.73 15.45
C ASP A 593 8.06 -10.23 16.38
N LYS A 594 8.80 -9.22 15.93
CA LYS A 594 9.86 -8.60 16.72
C LYS A 594 9.31 -7.85 17.93
N ALA A 595 8.20 -7.13 17.77
CA ALA A 595 7.56 -6.43 18.88
C ALA A 595 7.06 -7.39 19.97
N VAL A 596 6.46 -8.53 19.57
CA VAL A 596 6.08 -9.58 20.53
C VAL A 596 7.31 -10.12 21.26
N LYS A 597 8.37 -10.46 20.53
CA LYS A 597 9.63 -10.94 21.12
C LYS A 597 10.30 -9.89 22.03
N ALA A 598 10.18 -8.61 21.72
CA ALA A 598 10.71 -7.53 22.55
C ALA A 598 9.90 -7.41 23.84
N TYR A 599 8.57 -7.47 23.76
CA TYR A 599 7.71 -7.50 24.94
C TYR A 599 8.06 -8.68 25.86
N MET A 600 8.29 -9.87 25.31
CA MET A 600 8.71 -11.06 26.07
C MET A 600 10.04 -10.93 26.81
N LYS A 601 10.94 -10.04 26.38
CA LYS A 601 12.22 -9.83 27.09
C LYS A 601 12.03 -9.14 28.44
N SER A 602 10.93 -8.41 28.60
CA SER A 602 10.64 -7.61 29.78
C SER A 602 9.43 -8.11 30.57
N ASN A 603 8.71 -9.10 30.04
CA ASN A 603 7.49 -9.63 30.64
C ASN A 603 7.41 -11.15 30.42
N ASP A 604 7.02 -11.89 31.45
CA ASP A 604 6.89 -13.35 31.46
C ASP A 604 5.42 -13.84 31.39
N ASP A 605 4.48 -12.91 31.18
CA ASP A 605 3.04 -13.15 31.18
C ASP A 605 2.51 -13.66 29.83
N ILE A 606 3.36 -13.74 28.80
CA ILE A 606 2.99 -14.26 27.48
C ILE A 606 3.88 -15.42 27.03
N TYR A 607 3.23 -16.45 26.50
CA TYR A 607 3.87 -17.48 25.67
C TYR A 607 3.52 -17.22 24.21
N TYR A 608 4.51 -17.38 23.32
CA TYR A 608 4.38 -16.97 21.92
C TYR A 608 5.04 -17.99 21.00
N ILE A 609 4.31 -18.40 19.95
CA ILE A 609 4.87 -19.18 18.85
C ILE A 609 4.89 -18.29 17.60
N SER A 610 6.10 -18.03 17.13
CA SER A 610 6.32 -17.28 15.90
C SER A 610 6.01 -18.12 14.67
N PRO A 611 5.33 -17.58 13.64
CA PRO A 611 5.14 -18.24 12.35
C PRO A 611 6.45 -18.32 11.54
N TYR A 612 7.56 -17.79 12.07
CA TYR A 612 8.89 -17.86 11.50
C TYR A 612 9.83 -18.81 12.27
N ALA A 613 9.36 -19.47 13.32
CA ALA A 613 10.10 -20.53 14.01
C ALA A 613 10.06 -21.86 13.21
N TYR A 614 10.99 -22.78 13.48
CA TYR A 614 11.02 -24.11 12.83
C TYR A 614 9.69 -24.85 13.09
N ASN A 615 9.04 -25.38 12.04
CA ASN A 615 7.66 -25.92 12.08
C ASN A 615 6.56 -24.91 12.46
N GLY A 616 6.80 -23.61 12.27
CA GLY A 616 5.92 -22.52 12.71
C GLY A 616 4.52 -22.58 12.12
N GLU A 617 3.52 -22.24 12.94
CA GLU A 617 2.12 -22.12 12.53
C GLU A 617 1.95 -21.02 11.47
N PRO A 618 0.93 -21.05 10.60
CA PRO A 618 0.71 -19.99 9.60
C PRO A 618 0.32 -18.63 10.21
N VAL A 619 0.18 -18.57 11.54
CA VAL A 619 -0.33 -17.46 12.34
C VAL A 619 0.63 -17.12 13.48
N PHE A 620 0.48 -15.93 14.04
CA PHE A 620 1.09 -15.56 15.31
C PHE A 620 0.25 -16.12 16.44
N HIS A 621 0.74 -17.14 17.13
CA HIS A 621 0.02 -17.76 18.24
C HIS A 621 0.48 -17.16 19.56
N LEU A 622 -0.44 -16.55 20.31
CA LEU A 622 -0.15 -15.90 21.58
C LEU A 622 -1.04 -16.46 22.69
N GLU A 623 -0.42 -16.79 23.82
CA GLU A 623 -1.10 -17.26 25.01
C GLU A 623 -0.73 -16.36 26.19
N VAL A 624 -1.71 -15.63 26.72
CA VAL A 624 -1.54 -14.63 27.78
C VAL A 624 -2.09 -15.16 29.09
N ARG A 625 -1.24 -15.22 30.12
CA ARG A 625 -1.64 -15.56 31.49
C ARG A 625 -2.51 -14.45 32.05
N GLN A 626 -3.69 -14.80 32.54
CA GLN A 626 -4.66 -13.83 33.08
C GLN A 626 -4.26 -13.34 34.46
#